data_AF-Q2C4C9-F1
#
_entry.id   AF-Q2C4C9-F1
#
_cell.length_a   1.000
_cell.length_b   1.000
_cell.length_c   1.000
_cell.angle_alpha   90.00
_cell.angle_beta   90.00
_cell.angle_gamma   90.00
#
_symmetry.space_group_name_H-M   'P 1'
#
loop_
_entity.id
_entity.type
_entity.pdbx_description
1 polymer ?
#
loop_
_entity_poly.entity_id
_entity_poly.type
_entity_poly.pdbx_seq_one_letter_code
_entity_poly.pdbx_strand_id
1 'polypeptide(L)'
;MTAEGYRKIGLLQRLIDTGALVKGRTNVLLWDEPESNINPILMKLLVQCMLELARNGQQIIIATHDYVLLKWFDLLIDEMKGDHIKYHSLYRTEVDSAVEVMTTDEYLELSPNAIDEAFGFLIDQEIVNDMGALGK
;
A
#
# COMPACT_ATOMS: atom_id res chain seq x y z
N MET A 1 -16.65 16.26 15.32
CA MET A 1 -15.78 15.07 15.23
C MET A 1 -15.08 15.12 13.89
N THR A 2 -13.78 15.39 13.84
CA THR A 2 -13.01 15.36 12.59
C THR A 2 -12.84 13.90 12.17
N ALA A 3 -13.17 13.56 10.92
CA ALA A 3 -13.00 12.20 10.43
C ALA A 3 -11.52 11.79 10.52
N GLU A 4 -11.27 10.56 10.98
CA GLU A 4 -9.96 10.08 11.40
C GLU A 4 -8.93 10.10 10.26
N GLY A 5 -9.36 9.84 9.02
CA GLY A 5 -8.52 9.98 7.83
C GLY A 5 -7.94 11.39 7.64
N TYR A 6 -8.73 12.45 7.87
CA TYR A 6 -8.21 13.83 7.81
C TYR A 6 -7.20 14.12 8.93
N ARG A 7 -7.34 13.46 10.09
CA ARG A 7 -6.35 13.58 11.17
C ARG A 7 -5.01 12.98 10.76
N LYS A 8 -5.00 11.82 10.08
CA LYS A 8 -3.78 11.19 9.56
C LYS A 8 -3.08 12.09 8.54
N ILE A 9 -3.82 12.66 7.58
CA ILE A 9 -3.27 13.60 6.59
C ILE A 9 -2.73 14.87 7.26
N GLY A 10 -3.49 15.44 8.20
CA GLY A 10 -3.06 16.61 8.96
C GLY A 10 -1.81 16.37 9.81
N LEU A 11 -1.65 15.15 10.34
CA LEU A 11 -0.43 14.74 11.04
C LEU A 11 0.76 14.68 10.07
N LEU A 12 0.58 14.06 8.91
CA LEU A 12 1.64 14.01 7.89
C LEU A 12 2.08 15.42 7.49
N GLN A 13 1.14 16.32 7.21
CA GLN A 13 1.43 17.72 6.92
C GLN A 13 2.21 18.39 8.05
N ARG A 14 1.78 18.17 9.31
CA ARG A 14 2.47 18.73 10.47
C ARG A 14 3.90 18.21 10.61
N LEU A 15 4.14 16.94 10.33
CA LEU A 15 5.47 16.33 10.38
C LEU A 15 6.38 16.89 9.28
N ILE A 16 5.84 17.15 8.09
CA ILE A 16 6.54 17.85 7.01
C ILE A 16 6.88 19.29 7.43
N ASP A 17 5.89 20.05 7.90
CA ASP A 17 6.05 21.47 8.27
C ASP A 17 7.05 21.68 9.41
N THR A 18 7.09 20.74 10.37
CA THR A 18 8.03 20.79 11.50
C THR A 18 9.44 20.33 11.13
N GLY A 19 9.65 19.89 9.90
CA GLY A 19 10.93 19.34 9.44
C GLY A 19 11.26 17.99 10.08
N ALA A 20 10.26 17.29 10.61
CA ALA A 20 10.40 15.98 11.24
C ALA A 20 10.42 14.83 10.23
N LEU A 21 10.27 15.11 8.92
CA LEU A 21 10.44 14.16 7.82
C LEU A 21 11.49 14.65 6.81
N VAL A 22 12.41 15.51 7.27
CA VAL A 22 13.47 16.05 6.44
C VAL A 22 14.73 15.21 6.58
N LYS A 23 15.36 14.95 5.43
CA LYS A 23 16.65 14.26 5.30
C LYS A 23 17.65 14.74 6.35
N GLY A 24 18.14 13.81 7.19
CA GLY A 24 19.16 14.08 8.20
C GLY A 24 18.66 14.13 9.65
N ARG A 25 17.35 14.15 9.91
CA ARG A 25 16.79 14.01 11.28
C ARG A 25 16.15 12.65 11.53
N THR A 26 15.40 12.16 10.56
CA THR A 26 14.53 10.98 10.67
C THR A 26 14.56 10.31 9.33
N ASN A 27 15.39 9.28 9.21
CA ASN A 27 15.64 8.66 7.91
C ASN A 27 14.58 7.62 7.53
N VAL A 28 13.77 7.17 8.50
CA VAL A 28 12.76 6.11 8.31
C VAL A 28 11.41 6.50 8.91
N LEU A 29 10.34 6.40 8.11
CA LEU A 29 8.94 6.53 8.50
C LEU A 29 8.34 5.12 8.50
N LEU A 30 7.91 4.65 9.67
CA LEU A 30 7.18 3.39 9.82
C LEU A 30 5.70 3.72 9.89
N TRP A 31 4.89 3.15 9.01
CA TRP A 31 3.45 3.41 8.97
C TRP A 31 2.65 2.12 8.85
N ASP A 32 1.95 1.78 9.93
CA ASP A 32 1.02 0.66 9.96
C ASP A 32 -0.38 1.11 9.51
N GLU A 33 -0.94 0.43 8.52
CA GLU A 33 -2.23 0.69 7.89
C GLU A 33 -2.52 2.17 7.60
N PRO A 34 -1.74 2.82 6.72
CA PRO A 34 -1.99 4.20 6.34
C PRO A 34 -3.39 4.43 5.78
N GLU A 35 -3.95 3.45 5.06
CA GLU A 35 -5.28 3.43 4.44
C GLU A 35 -6.43 3.48 5.45
N SER A 36 -6.23 3.00 6.69
CA SER A 36 -7.34 2.81 7.63
C SER A 36 -8.05 4.13 7.91
N ASN A 37 -9.38 4.13 7.80
CA ASN A 37 -10.26 5.30 7.97
C ASN A 37 -10.06 6.44 6.93
N ILE A 38 -9.40 6.17 5.80
CA ILE A 38 -9.26 7.11 4.67
C ILE A 38 -10.36 6.84 3.62
N ASN A 39 -10.86 7.91 3.00
CA ASN A 39 -11.78 7.79 1.87
C ASN A 39 -11.03 7.18 0.66
N PRO A 40 -11.53 6.13 0.00
CA PRO A 40 -10.87 5.50 -1.15
C PRO A 40 -10.44 6.48 -2.26
N ILE A 41 -11.18 7.57 -2.48
CA ILE A 41 -10.85 8.61 -3.47
C ILE A 41 -9.51 9.29 -3.15
N LEU A 42 -9.14 9.38 -1.86
CA LEU A 42 -7.90 9.99 -1.40
C LEU A 42 -6.70 9.03 -1.42
N MET A 43 -6.91 7.73 -1.68
CA MET A 43 -5.84 6.73 -1.65
C MET A 43 -4.72 7.04 -2.65
N LYS A 44 -5.11 7.43 -3.86
CA LYS A 44 -4.17 7.87 -4.90
C LYS A 44 -3.29 9.03 -4.42
N LEU A 45 -3.91 10.04 -3.81
CA LEU A 45 -3.19 11.21 -3.31
C LEU A 45 -2.22 10.83 -2.18
N LEU A 46 -2.63 9.93 -1.29
CA LEU A 46 -1.79 9.43 -0.21
C LEU A 46 -0.52 8.75 -0.75
N VAL A 47 -0.66 7.86 -1.75
CA VAL A 47 0.47 7.21 -2.40
C VAL A 47 1.39 8.23 -3.09
N GLN A 48 0.83 9.22 -3.79
CA GLN A 48 1.63 10.30 -4.39
C GLN A 48 2.43 11.06 -3.34
N CYS A 49 1.84 11.41 -2.21
CA CYS A 49 2.56 12.05 -1.11
C CYS A 49 3.71 11.19 -0.57
N MET A 50 3.50 9.87 -0.44
CA MET A 50 4.54 8.94 0.02
C MET A 50 5.70 8.83 -0.98
N LEU A 51 5.40 8.73 -2.28
CA LEU A 51 6.44 8.71 -3.32
C LEU A 51 7.26 10.00 -3.33
N GLU A 52 6.60 11.17 -3.20
CA GLU A 52 7.32 12.44 -3.10
C GLU A 52 8.21 12.51 -1.86
N LEU A 53 7.73 12.05 -0.70
CA LEU A 53 8.57 11.95 0.50
C LEU A 53 9.78 11.03 0.26
N ALA A 54 9.57 9.88 -0.38
CA ALA A 54 10.63 8.94 -0.72
C ALA A 54 11.69 9.55 -1.64
N ARG A 55 11.28 10.26 -2.70
CA ARG A 55 12.16 11.02 -3.61
C ARG A 55 12.96 12.10 -2.87
N ASN A 56 12.40 12.67 -1.81
CA ASN A 56 13.07 13.64 -0.95
C ASN A 56 14.00 12.99 0.11
N GLY A 57 14.24 11.68 0.00
CA GLY A 57 15.21 10.94 0.80
C GLY A 57 14.65 10.37 2.11
N GLN A 58 13.33 10.34 2.29
CA GLN A 58 12.68 9.68 3.40
C GLN A 58 12.48 8.20 3.08
N GLN A 59 13.08 7.27 3.84
CA GLN A 59 12.69 5.87 3.72
C GLN A 59 11.31 5.68 4.35
N ILE A 60 10.40 4.98 3.67
CA ILE A 60 9.06 4.69 4.18
C ILE A 60 8.89 3.17 4.18
N ILE A 61 8.44 2.63 5.31
CA ILE A 61 8.12 1.22 5.48
C ILE A 61 6.65 1.15 5.89
N ILE A 62 5.87 0.39 5.13
CA ILE A 62 4.43 0.32 5.29
C ILE A 62 4.04 -1.13 5.58
N ALA A 63 3.12 -1.30 6.53
CA ALA A 63 2.35 -2.53 6.67
C ALA A 63 0.91 -2.23 6.22
N THR A 64 0.36 -3.07 5.35
CA THR A 64 -0.97 -2.87 4.77
C THR A 64 -1.61 -4.22 4.45
N HIS A 65 -2.94 -4.24 4.46
CA HIS A 65 -3.75 -5.35 3.98
C HIS A 65 -4.64 -4.95 2.80
N ASP A 66 -4.45 -3.75 2.24
CA ASP A 66 -5.34 -3.14 1.25
C ASP A 66 -4.81 -3.25 -0.17
N TYR A 67 -5.55 -3.99 -1.00
CA TYR A 67 -5.23 -4.18 -2.42
C TYR A 67 -5.17 -2.85 -3.19
N VAL A 68 -6.07 -1.91 -2.90
CA VAL A 68 -6.18 -0.65 -3.65
C VAL A 68 -4.94 0.21 -3.43
N LEU A 69 -4.43 0.27 -2.20
CA LEU A 69 -3.20 0.97 -1.85
C LEU A 69 -2.00 0.36 -2.60
N LEU A 70 -1.84 -0.97 -2.53
CA LEU A 70 -0.77 -1.69 -3.22
C LEU A 70 -0.83 -1.46 -4.73
N LYS A 71 -2.02 -1.51 -5.31
CA LYS A 71 -2.20 -1.28 -6.75
C LYS A 71 -1.87 0.15 -7.16
N TRP A 72 -2.15 1.15 -6.31
CA TRP A 72 -1.74 2.53 -6.59
C TRP A 72 -0.22 2.71 -6.56
N PHE A 73 0.51 1.99 -5.69
CA PHE A 73 1.97 2.00 -5.71
C PHE A 73 2.51 1.45 -7.04
N ASP A 74 2.02 0.28 -7.45
CA ASP A 74 2.35 -0.37 -8.72
C ASP A 74 2.07 0.54 -9.94
N LEU A 75 0.95 1.28 -9.92
CA LEU A 75 0.56 2.15 -11.03
C LEU A 75 1.27 3.51 -11.07
N LEU A 76 1.78 4.00 -9.93
CA LEU A 76 2.35 5.36 -9.81
C LEU A 76 3.87 5.38 -9.68
N ILE A 77 4.50 4.22 -9.51
CA ILE A 77 5.96 4.09 -9.47
C ILE A 77 6.55 4.60 -10.79
N ASP A 78 7.61 5.41 -10.68
CA ASP A 78 8.35 5.94 -11.82
C ASP A 78 9.85 5.81 -11.58
N GLU A 79 10.44 4.73 -12.10
CA GLU A 79 11.88 4.45 -11.97
C GLU A 79 12.75 5.57 -12.55
N MET A 80 12.27 6.32 -13.56
CA MET A 80 13.00 7.45 -14.12
C MET A 80 13.12 8.62 -13.14
N LYS A 81 12.21 8.72 -12.16
CA LYS A 81 12.30 9.68 -11.05
C LYS A 81 13.13 9.16 -9.88
N GLY A 82 13.69 7.96 -9.99
CA GLY A 82 14.47 7.30 -8.93
C GLY A 82 13.59 6.63 -7.88
N ASP A 83 12.33 6.35 -8.18
CA ASP A 83 11.49 5.57 -7.28
C ASP A 83 11.99 4.13 -7.20
N HIS A 84 11.93 3.58 -5.99
CA HIS A 84 12.23 2.18 -5.74
C HIS A 84 11.31 1.66 -4.65
N ILE A 85 10.59 0.59 -4.93
CA ILE A 85 9.66 -0.07 -4.02
C ILE A 85 10.08 -1.53 -3.92
N LYS A 86 10.09 -2.07 -2.70
CA LYS A 86 10.20 -3.50 -2.44
C LYS A 86 8.92 -3.97 -1.76
N TYR A 87 8.36 -5.06 -2.28
CA TYR A 87 7.22 -5.73 -1.71
C TYR A 87 7.68 -6.92 -0.89
N HIS A 88 7.11 -7.06 0.30
CA HIS A 88 7.38 -8.17 1.20
C HIS A 88 6.07 -8.87 1.53
N SER A 89 5.96 -10.15 1.18
CA SER A 89 4.86 -11.01 1.60
C SER A 89 5.33 -11.90 2.74
N LEU A 90 4.55 -11.87 3.83
CA LEU A 90 4.77 -12.66 5.04
C LEU A 90 3.71 -13.75 5.07
N TYR A 91 4.13 -15.00 5.02
CA TYR A 91 3.21 -16.15 5.02
C TYR A 91 3.71 -17.26 5.93
N ARG A 92 2.83 -18.22 6.23
CA ARG A 92 3.17 -19.40 7.04
C ARG A 92 2.89 -20.64 6.22
N THR A 93 3.85 -21.55 6.20
CA THR A 93 3.70 -22.86 5.56
C THR A 93 3.08 -23.83 6.57
N GLU A 94 2.19 -24.73 6.15
CA GLU A 94 1.52 -25.69 7.06
C GLU A 94 2.50 -26.67 7.74
N VAL A 95 3.69 -26.84 7.17
CA VAL A 95 4.69 -27.84 7.58
C VAL A 95 5.57 -27.35 8.73
N ASP A 96 5.84 -26.06 8.80
CA ASP A 96 6.70 -25.48 9.82
C ASP A 96 6.02 -24.21 10.36
N SER A 97 5.88 -24.08 11.68
CA SER A 97 5.21 -22.91 12.29
C SER A 97 6.01 -21.60 12.15
N ALA A 98 7.05 -21.60 11.31
CA ALA A 98 7.86 -20.46 10.98
C ALA A 98 7.14 -19.52 10.00
N VAL A 99 7.41 -18.23 10.14
CA VAL A 99 6.98 -17.21 9.16
C VAL A 99 8.05 -17.14 8.08
N GLU A 100 7.66 -17.39 6.83
CA GLU A 100 8.50 -17.23 5.65
C GLU A 100 8.27 -15.84 5.02
N VAL A 101 9.28 -15.36 4.29
CA VAL A 101 9.26 -14.04 3.63
C VAL A 101 9.57 -14.21 2.15
N MET A 102 8.66 -13.74 1.30
CA MET A 102 8.90 -13.51 -0.12
C MET A 102 9.18 -12.02 -0.33
N THR A 103 10.25 -11.68 -1.05
CA THR A 103 10.57 -10.29 -1.40
C THR A 103 10.72 -10.16 -2.90
N THR A 104 10.10 -9.15 -3.49
CA THR A 104 10.23 -8.81 -4.92
C THR A 104 10.15 -7.30 -5.12
N ASP A 105 10.67 -6.83 -6.26
CA ASP A 105 10.59 -5.42 -6.69
C ASP A 105 9.33 -5.18 -7.55
N GLU A 106 8.72 -6.24 -8.10
CA GLU A 106 7.53 -6.17 -8.94
C GLU A 106 6.30 -6.72 -8.19
N TYR A 107 5.22 -5.93 -8.11
CA TYR A 107 4.00 -6.33 -7.41
C TYR A 107 3.38 -7.61 -7.99
N LEU A 108 3.41 -7.76 -9.32
CA LEU A 108 2.83 -8.91 -10.03
C LEU A 108 3.56 -10.23 -9.75
N GLU A 109 4.82 -10.18 -9.32
CA GLU A 109 5.60 -11.36 -8.98
C GLU A 109 5.45 -11.77 -7.51
N LEU A 110 4.68 -11.01 -6.72
CA LEU A 110 4.49 -11.28 -5.31
C LEU A 110 3.62 -12.53 -5.11
N SER A 111 4.25 -13.65 -4.78
CA SER A 111 3.58 -14.93 -4.51
C SER A 111 4.26 -15.65 -3.34
N PRO A 112 3.52 -16.09 -2.31
CA PRO A 112 2.06 -16.03 -2.16
C PRO A 112 1.57 -14.62 -1.81
N ASN A 113 0.35 -14.27 -2.23
CA ASN A 113 -0.27 -12.98 -1.94
C ASN A 113 -1.75 -13.16 -1.61
N ALA A 114 -2.03 -13.35 -0.32
CA ALA A 114 -3.39 -13.55 0.19
C ALA A 114 -4.32 -12.35 -0.08
N ILE A 115 -3.77 -11.14 -0.22
CA ILE A 115 -4.55 -9.93 -0.50
C ILE A 115 -5.08 -9.99 -1.94
N ASP A 116 -4.20 -10.31 -2.90
CA ASP A 116 -4.55 -10.44 -4.31
C ASP A 116 -5.52 -11.60 -4.56
N GLU A 117 -5.29 -12.76 -3.93
CA GLU A 117 -6.18 -13.92 -4.00
C GLU A 117 -7.59 -13.59 -3.50
N ALA A 118 -7.70 -12.93 -2.34
CA ALA A 118 -8.99 -12.54 -1.77
C ALA A 118 -9.73 -11.53 -2.65
N PHE A 119 -9.01 -10.56 -3.24
CA PHE A 119 -9.61 -9.57 -4.12
C PHE A 119 -10.01 -10.17 -5.48
N GLY A 120 -9.19 -11.07 -6.04
CA GLY A 120 -9.51 -11.83 -7.25
C GLY A 120 -10.79 -12.63 -7.09
N PHE A 121 -10.95 -13.34 -5.97
CA PHE A 121 -12.18 -14.07 -5.67
C PHE A 121 -13.41 -13.17 -5.62
N LEU A 122 -13.29 -11.96 -5.07
CA LEU A 122 -14.40 -10.99 -5.02
C LEU A 122 -14.83 -10.55 -6.43
N ILE A 123 -13.87 -10.24 -7.30
CA ILE A 123 -14.13 -9.86 -8.70
C ILE A 123 -14.77 -11.01 -9.48
N ASP A 124 -14.29 -12.25 -9.28
CA ASP A 124 -14.88 -13.42 -9.92
C ASP A 124 -16.36 -13.61 -9.53
N GLN A 125 -16.69 -13.38 -8.25
CA GLN A 125 -18.09 -13.44 -7.78
C GLN A 125 -18.96 -12.34 -8.42
N GLU A 126 -18.42 -11.13 -8.61
CA GLU A 126 -19.12 -10.04 -9.28
C GLU A 126 -19.41 -10.38 -10.75
N ILE A 127 -18.42 -10.91 -11.47
CA ILE A 127 -18.58 -11.36 -12.87
C ILE A 127 -19.65 -12.46 -12.97
N VAL A 128 -19.64 -13.44 -12.07
CA VAL A 128 -20.65 -14.52 -12.07
C VAL A 128 -22.06 -13.97 -11.86
N ASN A 129 -22.22 -12.99 -10.95
CA ASN A 129 -23.51 -12.37 -10.69
C ASN A 129 -24.01 -11.56 -11.90
N ASP A 130 -23.13 -10.80 -12.56
CA ASP A 130 -23.48 -9.99 -13.74
C ASP A 130 -23.77 -10.85 -14.97
N MET A 131 -23.00 -11.92 -15.18
CA MET A 131 -23.19 -12.85 -16.31
C MET A 131 -24.39 -13.79 -16.12
N GLY A 132 -24.88 -14.00 -14.89
CA GLY A 132 -26.01 -14.87 -14.56
C GLY A 132 -27.35 -14.46 -15.20
N ALA A 133 -27.47 -13.26 -15.76
CA ALA A 133 -28.65 -12.77 -16.47
C ALA A 133 -28.58 -12.89 -18.01
N LEU A 134 -27.42 -13.19 -18.60
CA LEU A 134 -27.23 -13.26 -20.06
C LEU A 134 -27.23 -14.70 -20.60
N GLY A 135 -27.37 -15.69 -19.73
CA GLY A 135 -27.33 -17.12 -20.06
C GLY A 135 -28.66 -17.87 -19.94
N LYS A 136 -29.81 -17.19 -19.92
CA LYS A 136 -31.14 -17.82 -20.01
C LYS A 136 -31.96 -17.27 -21.16
#